data_AF-A0A1J5T343-F1
#
_entry.id   AF-A0A1J5T343-F1
#
_cell.length_a   1.000
_cell.length_b   1.000
_cell.length_c   1.000
_cell.angle_alpha   90.00
_cell.angle_beta   90.00
_cell.angle_gamma   90.00
#
_symmetry.space_group_name_H-M   'P 1'
#
loop_
_entity.id
_entity.type
_entity.pdbx_description
1 polymer ?
#
loop_
_entity_poly.entity_id
_entity_poly.type
_entity_poly.pdbx_seq_one_letter_code
_entity_poly.pdbx_strand_id
1 'polypeptide(L)'
;MLPFPAHSLPNSELTASDGALLPFENLLDFKTFVSLRRMVTHQQNKPLLKRTDFMKQVTLYLPEVAARIEESDFGVVHLEVGAMKLATKDAIDNRDFATTRKHMLLIAEIFDRADAELYNAIRISFLEDLFLDETNTAYLEARAMLSRSMENVLRQSELRLEKLRGTAVQGADIADTK
;
A
#
# COMPACT_ATOMS: atom_id res chain seq x y z
N MET A 1 53.21 -20.06 14.80
CA MET A 1 53.16 -18.59 14.67
C MET A 1 53.60 -18.25 13.27
N LEU A 2 52.68 -17.77 12.42
CA LEU A 2 52.94 -17.41 11.02
C LEU A 2 52.97 -15.87 10.92
N PRO A 3 53.94 -15.26 10.22
CA PRO A 3 54.01 -13.81 10.06
C PRO A 3 53.09 -13.33 8.93
N PHE A 4 52.39 -12.22 9.15
CA PHE A 4 51.62 -11.51 8.12
C PHE A 4 52.54 -10.60 7.29
N PRO A 5 52.34 -10.50 5.96
CA PRO A 5 53.02 -9.49 5.15
C PRO A 5 52.32 -8.12 5.28
N ALA A 6 53.11 -7.10 5.63
CA ALA A 6 52.69 -5.71 5.61
C ALA A 6 52.65 -5.21 4.15
N HIS A 7 51.46 -4.94 3.64
CA HIS A 7 51.30 -4.20 2.40
C HIS A 7 51.39 -2.69 2.70
N SER A 8 52.47 -2.10 2.21
CA SER A 8 52.68 -0.66 2.14
C SER A 8 51.62 0.01 1.25
N LEU A 9 50.86 0.93 1.83
CA LEU A 9 50.01 1.85 1.09
C LEU A 9 50.89 2.90 0.39
N PRO A 10 50.63 3.24 -0.89
CA PRO A 10 51.27 4.38 -1.52
C PRO A 10 50.66 5.67 -0.96
N ASN A 11 51.53 6.53 -0.42
CA ASN A 11 51.24 7.93 -0.14
C ASN A 11 50.63 8.58 -1.40
N SER A 12 49.33 8.87 -1.34
CA SER A 12 48.72 9.85 -2.24
C SER A 12 48.55 11.12 -1.42
N GLU A 13 49.52 12.02 -1.59
CA GLU A 13 49.46 13.39 -1.13
C GLU A 13 48.15 14.01 -1.62
N LEU A 14 47.22 14.26 -0.70
CA LEU A 14 46.06 15.11 -0.96
C LEU A 14 46.57 16.55 -0.99
N THR A 15 47.03 16.97 -2.15
CA THR A 15 47.21 18.39 -2.47
C THR A 15 45.82 19.03 -2.54
N ALA A 16 45.51 19.80 -1.50
CA ALA A 16 44.42 20.75 -1.51
C ALA A 16 44.66 21.75 -2.65
N SER A 17 43.96 21.58 -3.76
CA SER A 17 43.84 22.59 -4.79
C SER A 17 42.40 23.10 -4.79
N ASP A 18 42.26 24.33 -4.28
CA ASP A 18 41.19 25.25 -4.61
C ASP A 18 40.98 25.26 -6.14
N GLY A 19 39.74 25.04 -6.59
CA GLY A 19 39.47 25.05 -8.01
C GLY A 19 38.06 24.63 -8.39
N ALA A 20 37.19 25.62 -8.49
CA ALA A 20 36.00 25.67 -9.33
C ALA A 20 34.88 24.65 -9.05
N LEU A 21 33.72 25.20 -8.65
CA LEU A 21 32.42 24.57 -8.85
C LEU A 21 32.27 24.22 -10.34
N LEU A 22 32.50 22.95 -10.70
CA LEU A 22 32.17 22.44 -12.02
C LEU A 22 30.65 22.49 -12.20
N PRO A 23 30.14 23.03 -13.32
CA PRO A 23 28.72 23.05 -13.62
C PRO A 23 28.19 21.61 -13.71
N PHE A 24 27.02 21.36 -13.12
CA PHE A 24 26.30 20.08 -13.16
C PHE A 24 25.94 19.58 -14.57
N GLU A 25 26.33 20.29 -15.63
CA GLU A 25 25.94 20.02 -17.01
C GLU A 25 26.66 18.81 -17.65
N ASN A 26 27.77 18.32 -17.07
CA ASN A 26 28.52 17.17 -17.59
C ASN A 26 28.30 15.84 -16.82
N LEU A 27 27.36 15.80 -15.88
CA LEU A 27 27.20 14.64 -14.97
C LEU A 27 26.17 13.59 -15.44
N LEU A 28 25.47 13.84 -16.54
CA LEU A 28 24.46 12.93 -17.09
C LEU A 28 24.70 12.68 -18.58
N ASP A 29 25.77 11.95 -18.91
CA ASP A 29 25.94 11.41 -20.27
C ASP A 29 24.77 10.44 -20.60
N PHE A 30 24.44 10.31 -21.88
CA PHE A 30 23.39 9.43 -22.37
C PHE A 30 23.58 7.99 -21.91
N LYS A 31 24.82 7.53 -21.74
CA LYS A 31 25.12 6.20 -21.16
C LYS A 31 24.66 6.08 -19.71
N THR A 32 24.82 7.14 -18.91
CA THR A 32 24.32 7.23 -17.53
C THR A 32 22.79 7.27 -17.52
N PHE A 33 22.18 8.05 -18.42
CA PHE A 33 20.72 8.08 -18.59
C PHE A 33 20.15 6.70 -18.99
N VAL A 34 20.78 5.99 -19.95
CA VAL A 34 20.34 4.65 -20.37
C VAL A 34 20.50 3.63 -19.24
N SER A 35 21.59 3.71 -18.47
CA SER A 35 21.82 2.85 -17.31
C SER A 35 20.82 3.14 -16.18
N LEU A 36 20.54 4.42 -15.91
CA LEU A 36 19.51 4.85 -14.96
C LEU A 36 18.12 4.41 -15.42
N ARG A 37 17.77 4.61 -16.69
CA ARG A 37 16.51 4.15 -17.27
C ARG A 37 16.36 2.64 -17.16
N ARG A 38 17.39 1.87 -17.49
CA ARG A 38 17.39 0.40 -17.32
C ARG A 38 17.22 0.01 -15.86
N MET A 39 17.96 0.65 -14.95
CA MET A 39 17.87 0.40 -13.52
C MET A 39 16.47 0.72 -12.99
N VAL A 40 15.89 1.88 -13.35
CA VAL A 40 14.52 2.27 -13.01
C VAL A 40 13.51 1.28 -13.58
N THR A 41 13.64 0.87 -14.84
CA THR A 41 12.71 -0.13 -15.43
C THR A 41 12.82 -1.51 -14.78
N HIS A 42 14.01 -1.91 -14.30
CA HIS A 42 14.17 -3.17 -13.57
C HIS A 42 13.72 -3.06 -12.11
N GLN A 43 13.86 -1.89 -11.49
CA GLN A 43 13.41 -1.62 -10.12
C GLN A 43 11.88 -1.48 -10.04
N GLN A 44 11.23 -1.09 -11.15
CA GLN A 44 9.78 -0.87 -11.23
C GLN A 44 8.94 -2.13 -11.41
N ASN A 45 9.51 -3.28 -11.74
CA ASN A 45 8.73 -4.46 -12.08
C ASN A 45 8.75 -5.53 -10.99
N LYS A 46 8.38 -5.16 -9.75
CA LYS A 46 7.86 -6.19 -8.85
C LYS A 46 6.56 -6.73 -9.47
N PRO A 47 6.42 -8.05 -9.62
CA PRO A 47 5.22 -8.61 -10.25
C PRO A 47 3.99 -8.18 -9.46
N LEU A 48 2.92 -7.83 -10.19
CA LEU A 48 1.64 -7.54 -9.58
C LEU A 48 1.12 -8.79 -8.88
N LEU A 49 0.57 -8.59 -7.69
CA LEU A 49 -0.05 -9.63 -6.89
C LEU A 49 -1.47 -9.87 -7.37
N LYS A 50 -1.79 -11.14 -7.55
CA LYS A 50 -3.13 -11.60 -7.91
C LYS A 50 -3.83 -12.17 -6.69
N ARG A 51 -5.12 -12.50 -6.85
CA ARG A 51 -5.93 -13.24 -5.86
C ARG A 51 -5.18 -14.44 -5.25
N THR A 52 -4.52 -15.25 -6.07
CA THR A 52 -3.78 -16.43 -5.58
C THR A 52 -2.64 -16.08 -4.64
N ASP A 53 -1.99 -14.93 -4.84
CA ASP A 53 -0.91 -14.48 -3.98
C ASP A 53 -1.45 -13.91 -2.68
N PHE A 54 -2.57 -13.16 -2.75
CA PHE A 54 -3.33 -12.74 -1.57
C PHE A 54 -3.69 -13.94 -0.68
N MET A 55 -4.32 -14.98 -1.25
CA MET A 55 -4.72 -16.16 -0.51
C MET A 55 -3.54 -16.91 0.13
N LYS A 56 -2.41 -17.00 -0.58
CA LYS A 56 -1.18 -17.58 0.00
C LYS A 56 -0.68 -16.78 1.20
N GLN A 57 -0.65 -15.45 1.08
CA GLN A 57 -0.19 -14.58 2.16
C GLN A 57 -1.12 -14.62 3.36
N VAL A 58 -2.44 -14.60 3.16
CA VAL A 58 -3.43 -14.72 4.24
C VAL A 58 -3.28 -16.08 4.93
N THR A 59 -3.17 -17.18 4.18
CA THR A 59 -3.00 -18.52 4.75
C THR A 59 -1.70 -18.65 5.55
N LEU A 60 -0.61 -18.00 5.10
CA LEU A 60 0.69 -18.09 5.73
C LEU A 60 0.80 -17.24 6.99
N TYR A 61 0.28 -16.01 6.95
CA TYR A 61 0.50 -15.01 8.00
C TYR A 61 -0.68 -14.83 8.94
N LEU A 62 -1.90 -15.16 8.49
CA LEU A 62 -3.16 -14.98 9.22
C LEU A 62 -4.05 -16.24 9.04
N PRO A 63 -3.59 -17.42 9.49
CA PRO A 63 -4.34 -18.67 9.31
C PRO A 63 -5.74 -18.61 9.94
N GLU A 64 -5.94 -17.83 11.00
CA GLU A 64 -7.23 -17.57 11.63
C GLU A 64 -8.22 -16.83 10.71
N VAL A 65 -7.72 -15.99 9.80
CA VAL A 65 -8.54 -15.32 8.78
C VAL A 65 -8.85 -16.29 7.65
N ALA A 66 -7.84 -17.06 7.20
CA ALA A 66 -8.04 -18.07 6.16
C ALA A 66 -9.10 -19.11 6.56
N ALA A 67 -9.14 -19.50 7.83
CA ALA A 67 -10.13 -20.43 8.38
C ALA A 67 -11.58 -19.91 8.33
N ARG A 68 -11.80 -18.61 8.12
CA ARG A 68 -13.13 -18.01 7.98
C ARG A 68 -13.66 -18.03 6.54
N ILE A 69 -12.83 -18.42 5.57
CA ILE A 69 -13.23 -18.44 4.16
C ILE A 69 -13.93 -19.76 3.89
N GLU A 70 -15.22 -19.69 3.61
CA GLU A 70 -16.03 -20.86 3.29
C GLU A 70 -15.79 -21.34 1.85
N GLU A 71 -16.12 -22.60 1.56
CA GLU A 71 -15.96 -23.17 0.21
C GLU A 71 -16.77 -22.39 -0.85
N SER A 72 -17.93 -21.83 -0.47
CA SER A 72 -18.75 -20.99 -1.34
C SER A 72 -18.12 -19.64 -1.70
N ASP A 73 -17.22 -19.15 -0.84
CA ASP A 73 -16.58 -17.85 -1.01
C ASP A 73 -15.25 -17.97 -1.78
N PHE A 74 -14.71 -19.18 -1.85
CA PHE A 74 -13.41 -19.46 -2.44
C PHE A 74 -13.41 -19.15 -3.94
N GLY A 75 -12.40 -18.41 -4.40
CA GLY A 75 -12.27 -17.99 -5.78
C GLY A 75 -12.95 -16.65 -6.10
N VAL A 76 -13.77 -16.11 -5.20
CA VAL A 76 -14.40 -14.79 -5.34
C VAL A 76 -13.61 -13.78 -4.52
N VAL A 77 -12.72 -13.03 -5.18
CA VAL A 77 -11.76 -12.11 -4.53
C VAL A 77 -12.41 -11.14 -3.53
N HIS A 78 -13.61 -10.64 -3.84
CA HIS A 78 -14.32 -9.70 -2.97
C HIS A 78 -14.80 -10.37 -1.67
N LEU A 79 -15.17 -11.64 -1.71
CA LEU A 79 -15.59 -12.40 -0.52
C LEU A 79 -14.36 -12.82 0.30
N GLU A 80 -13.28 -13.24 -0.36
CA GLU A 80 -12.00 -13.56 0.29
C GLU A 80 -11.43 -12.32 1.03
N VAL A 81 -11.47 -11.14 0.40
CA VAL A 81 -11.13 -9.86 1.04
C VAL A 81 -12.16 -9.48 2.12
N GLY A 82 -13.42 -9.83 1.91
CA GLY A 82 -14.50 -9.67 2.90
C GLY A 82 -14.24 -10.43 4.20
N ALA A 83 -13.68 -11.64 4.15
CA ALA A 83 -13.28 -12.40 5.33
C ALA A 83 -12.19 -11.67 6.14
N MET A 84 -11.20 -11.10 5.43
CA MET A 84 -10.15 -10.27 6.03
C MET A 84 -10.71 -8.99 6.67
N LYS A 85 -11.71 -8.38 6.03
CA LYS A 85 -12.46 -7.25 6.60
C LYS A 85 -13.19 -7.64 7.88
N LEU A 86 -13.92 -8.76 7.89
CA LEU A 86 -14.65 -9.22 9.07
C LEU A 86 -13.70 -9.51 10.24
N ALA A 87 -12.58 -10.18 9.99
CA ALA A 87 -11.58 -10.42 11.03
C ALA A 87 -10.96 -9.13 11.58
N THR A 88 -10.74 -8.14 10.71
CA THR A 88 -10.25 -6.81 11.11
C THR A 88 -11.28 -6.05 11.91
N LYS A 89 -12.55 -6.08 11.48
CA LYS A 89 -13.66 -5.50 12.23
C LYS A 89 -13.75 -6.08 13.64
N ASP A 90 -13.74 -7.40 13.77
CA ASP A 90 -13.76 -8.05 15.09
C ASP A 90 -12.59 -7.60 15.97
N ALA A 91 -11.40 -7.45 15.40
CA ALA A 91 -10.24 -6.96 16.14
C ALA A 91 -10.42 -5.50 16.61
N ILE A 92 -10.97 -4.63 15.76
CA ILE A 92 -11.28 -3.23 16.11
C ILE A 92 -12.34 -3.17 17.20
N ASP A 93 -13.43 -3.92 17.05
CA ASP A 93 -14.55 -3.96 17.99
C ASP A 93 -14.10 -4.46 19.38
N ASN A 94 -13.17 -5.43 19.41
CA ASN A 94 -12.54 -5.91 20.64
C ASN A 94 -11.39 -5.03 21.16
N ARG A 95 -11.08 -3.92 20.49
CA ARG A 95 -9.93 -3.03 20.78
C ARG A 95 -8.57 -3.76 20.77
N ASP A 96 -8.48 -4.86 20.02
CA ASP A 96 -7.22 -5.56 19.76
C ASP A 96 -6.47 -4.85 18.61
N PHE A 97 -5.84 -3.74 18.98
CA PHE A 97 -5.07 -2.91 18.05
C PHE A 97 -3.76 -3.57 17.60
N ALA A 98 -3.27 -4.58 18.34
CA ALA A 98 -2.11 -5.34 17.91
C ALA A 98 -2.47 -6.22 16.69
N THR A 99 -3.60 -6.91 16.75
CA THR A 99 -4.12 -7.70 15.62
C THR A 99 -4.58 -6.81 14.48
N THR A 100 -5.28 -5.72 14.78
CA THR A 100 -5.67 -4.71 13.76
C THR A 100 -4.45 -4.22 12.99
N ARG A 101 -3.34 -3.88 13.68
CA ARG A 101 -2.10 -3.44 13.03
C ARG A 101 -1.50 -4.51 12.13
N LYS A 102 -1.48 -5.78 12.55
CA LYS A 102 -0.99 -6.90 11.71
C LYS A 102 -1.81 -7.01 10.43
N HIS A 103 -3.13 -6.91 10.56
CA HIS A 103 -4.02 -6.97 9.41
C HIS A 103 -3.78 -5.81 8.42
N MET A 104 -3.69 -4.59 8.94
CA MET A 104 -3.44 -3.39 8.13
C MET A 104 -2.08 -3.45 7.42
N LEU A 105 -1.04 -3.94 8.10
CA LEU A 105 0.29 -4.09 7.50
C LEU A 105 0.28 -5.08 6.34
N LEU A 106 -0.37 -6.24 6.51
CA LEU A 106 -0.47 -7.23 5.45
C LEU A 106 -1.22 -6.67 4.24
N ILE A 107 -2.38 -6.05 4.46
CA ILE A 107 -3.15 -5.44 3.38
C ILE A 107 -2.35 -4.34 2.69
N ALA A 108 -1.63 -3.49 3.44
CA ALA A 108 -0.81 -2.43 2.84
C ALA A 108 0.26 -3.00 1.90
N GLU A 109 0.96 -4.07 2.30
CA GLU A 109 1.97 -4.71 1.46
C GLU A 109 1.38 -5.31 0.16
N ILE A 110 0.16 -5.83 0.25
CA ILE A 110 -0.56 -6.38 -0.89
C ILE A 110 -1.06 -5.26 -1.80
N PHE A 111 -1.67 -4.24 -1.22
CA PHE A 111 -2.34 -3.14 -1.89
C PHE A 111 -1.43 -2.39 -2.87
N ASP A 112 -0.19 -2.10 -2.45
CA ASP A 112 0.78 -1.36 -3.26
C ASP A 112 1.22 -2.12 -4.53
N ARG A 113 0.94 -3.43 -4.62
CA ARG A 113 1.28 -4.29 -5.75
C ARG A 113 0.08 -5.02 -6.34
N ALA A 114 -1.13 -4.73 -5.88
CA ALA A 114 -2.31 -5.46 -6.29
C ALA A 114 -2.58 -5.22 -7.79
N ASP A 115 -2.99 -6.28 -8.50
CA ASP A 115 -3.58 -6.12 -9.83
C ASP A 115 -4.93 -5.40 -9.75
N ALA A 116 -5.51 -5.03 -10.91
CA ALA A 116 -6.71 -4.20 -10.94
C ALA A 116 -7.90 -4.81 -10.18
N GLU A 117 -8.06 -6.13 -10.26
CA GLU A 117 -9.14 -6.86 -9.61
C GLU A 117 -8.94 -6.87 -8.08
N LEU A 118 -7.76 -7.29 -7.60
CA LEU A 118 -7.47 -7.32 -6.17
C LEU A 118 -7.44 -5.92 -5.55
N TYR A 119 -6.92 -4.93 -6.28
CA TYR A 119 -6.94 -3.53 -5.87
C TYR A 119 -8.36 -3.04 -5.65
N ASN A 120 -9.26 -3.33 -6.60
CA ASN A 120 -10.66 -2.94 -6.48
C ASN A 120 -11.36 -3.66 -5.32
N ALA A 121 -11.05 -4.93 -5.09
CA ALA A 121 -11.56 -5.69 -3.95
C ALA A 121 -11.10 -5.11 -2.61
N ILE A 122 -9.81 -4.79 -2.46
CA ILE A 122 -9.31 -4.14 -1.23
C ILE A 122 -9.93 -2.76 -1.05
N ARG A 123 -10.07 -1.97 -2.12
CA ARG A 123 -10.70 -0.65 -2.03
C ARG A 123 -12.15 -0.75 -1.55
N ILE A 124 -12.97 -1.56 -2.22
CA ILE A 124 -14.42 -1.60 -1.94
C ILE A 124 -14.70 -2.46 -0.70
N SER A 125 -14.28 -3.73 -0.73
CA SER A 125 -14.71 -4.75 0.23
C SER A 125 -13.90 -4.73 1.54
N PHE A 126 -12.82 -3.96 1.60
CA PHE A 126 -12.05 -3.75 2.83
C PHE A 126 -12.06 -2.30 3.28
N LEU A 127 -11.54 -1.37 2.47
CA LEU A 127 -11.39 0.02 2.91
C LEU A 127 -12.71 0.78 3.04
N GLU A 128 -13.51 0.81 1.98
CA GLU A 128 -14.79 1.51 1.99
C GLU A 128 -15.74 0.84 2.99
N ASP A 129 -15.84 -0.48 2.98
CA ASP A 129 -16.74 -1.21 3.88
C ASP A 129 -16.34 -1.13 5.38
N LEU A 130 -15.07 -0.86 5.71
CA LEU A 130 -14.64 -0.65 7.11
C LEU A 130 -14.79 0.79 7.60
N PHE A 131 -14.51 1.77 6.74
CA PHE A 131 -14.25 3.13 7.21
C PHE A 131 -15.18 4.19 6.63
N LEU A 132 -15.89 3.90 5.54
CA LEU A 132 -16.77 4.89 4.93
C LEU A 132 -17.98 5.14 5.83
N ASP A 133 -18.25 6.42 6.13
CA ASP A 133 -19.29 6.89 7.08
C ASP A 133 -19.16 6.39 8.53
N GLU A 134 -18.06 5.72 8.90
CA GLU A 134 -17.85 5.23 10.25
C GLU A 134 -17.41 6.37 11.20
N THR A 135 -18.04 6.44 12.38
CA THR A 135 -17.86 7.53 13.35
C THR A 135 -17.35 7.04 14.71
N ASN A 136 -17.26 5.73 14.92
CA ASN A 136 -16.77 5.14 16.15
C ASN A 136 -15.28 5.46 16.37
N THR A 137 -14.94 5.82 17.61
CA THR A 137 -13.57 6.20 18.00
C THR A 137 -12.56 5.08 17.80
N ALA A 138 -12.94 3.81 17.99
CA ALA A 138 -12.05 2.67 17.73
C ALA A 138 -11.66 2.58 16.25
N TYR A 139 -12.58 2.91 15.36
CA TYR A 139 -12.33 2.93 13.92
C TYR A 139 -11.51 4.14 13.48
N LEU A 140 -11.65 5.29 14.15
CA LEU A 140 -10.76 6.43 13.94
C LEU A 140 -9.31 6.10 14.33
N GLU A 141 -9.12 5.37 15.43
CA GLU A 141 -7.79 4.89 15.84
C GLU A 141 -7.21 3.86 14.86
N ALA A 142 -8.04 2.90 14.41
CA ALA A 142 -7.65 1.94 13.38
C ALA A 142 -7.30 2.63 12.04
N ARG A 143 -8.05 3.68 11.66
CA ARG A 143 -7.80 4.47 10.46
C ARG A 143 -6.44 5.18 10.51
N ALA A 144 -5.99 5.60 11.69
CA ALA A 144 -4.65 6.19 11.86
C ALA A 144 -3.50 5.18 11.63
N MET A 145 -3.81 3.88 11.53
CA MET A 145 -2.84 2.82 11.21
C MET A 145 -2.73 2.52 9.72
N LEU A 146 -3.56 3.14 8.88
CA LEU A 146 -3.52 2.95 7.44
C LEU A 146 -2.19 3.43 6.85
N SER A 147 -1.74 2.77 5.79
CA SER A 147 -0.66 3.30 4.97
C SER A 147 -1.14 4.56 4.25
N ARG A 148 -0.19 5.44 3.88
CA ARG A 148 -0.52 6.66 3.12
C ARG A 148 -1.24 6.35 1.80
N SER A 149 -0.89 5.26 1.13
CA SER A 149 -1.53 4.84 -0.13
C SER A 149 -3.01 4.49 0.11
N MET A 150 -3.31 3.69 1.14
CA MET A 150 -4.66 3.32 1.51
C MET A 150 -5.50 4.52 1.99
N GLU A 151 -4.91 5.38 2.83
CA GLU A 151 -5.59 6.59 3.34
C GLU A 151 -6.01 7.53 2.20
N ASN A 152 -5.12 7.75 1.22
CA ASN A 152 -5.42 8.59 0.06
C ASN A 152 -6.59 8.03 -0.76
N VAL A 153 -6.65 6.71 -0.93
CA VAL A 153 -7.72 6.05 -1.70
C VAL A 153 -9.05 6.09 -0.95
N LEU A 154 -9.03 5.91 0.37
CA LEU A 154 -10.21 6.10 1.20
C LEU A 154 -10.73 7.55 1.11
N ARG A 155 -9.85 8.53 1.23
CA ARG A 155 -10.19 9.96 1.08
C ARG A 155 -10.82 10.28 -0.28
N GLN A 156 -10.30 9.71 -1.36
CA GLN A 156 -10.91 9.87 -2.69
C GLN A 156 -12.32 9.28 -2.76
N SER A 157 -12.56 8.19 -2.04
CA SER A 157 -13.85 7.50 -2.01
C SER A 157 -14.88 8.29 -1.20
N GLU A 158 -14.47 8.90 -0.09
CA GLU A 158 -15.26 9.86 0.69
C GLU A 158 -15.67 11.08 -0.16
N LEU A 159 -14.70 11.71 -0.83
CA LEU A 159 -14.97 12.84 -1.73
C LEU A 159 -15.93 12.48 -2.87
N ARG A 160 -15.87 11.23 -3.37
CA ARG A 160 -16.81 10.74 -4.38
C ARG A 160 -18.22 10.61 -3.80
N LEU A 161 -18.35 10.07 -2.59
CA LEU A 161 -19.62 9.93 -1.91
C LEU A 161 -20.27 11.29 -1.61
N GLU A 162 -19.49 12.26 -1.14
CA GLU A 162 -19.95 13.63 -0.89
C GLU A 162 -20.52 14.28 -2.16
N LYS A 163 -19.82 14.12 -3.30
CA LYS A 163 -20.31 14.63 -4.60
C LYS A 163 -21.63 14.00 -5.00
N LEU A 164 -21.77 12.68 -4.84
CA LEU A 164 -23.01 11.96 -5.14
C LEU A 164 -24.16 12.44 -4.25
N ARG A 165 -23.90 12.63 -2.94
CA ARG A 165 -24.87 13.21 -2.00
C ARG A 165 -25.30 14.61 -2.42
N GLY A 166 -24.35 15.48 -2.78
CA GLY A 166 -24.64 16.84 -3.24
C GLY A 166 -25.50 16.89 -4.51
N THR A 167 -25.25 15.99 -5.47
CA THR A 167 -26.07 15.91 -6.70
C THR A 167 -27.47 15.36 -6.46
N ALA A 168 -27.64 14.44 -5.50
CA ALA A 168 -28.94 13.87 -5.16
C ALA A 168 -29.88 14.90 -4.51
N VAL A 169 -29.33 15.79 -3.67
CA VAL A 169 -30.09 16.87 -3.02
C VAL A 169 -30.58 17.91 -4.04
N GLN A 170 -29.76 18.26 -5.05
CA GLN A 170 -30.17 19.19 -6.11
C GLN A 170 -31.21 18.63 -7.09
N GLY A 171 -31.29 17.30 -7.25
CA GLY A 171 -32.30 16.65 -8.10
C GLY A 171 -33.70 16.59 -7.47
N ALA A 172 -33.79 16.65 -6.14
CA ALA A 172 -35.07 16.58 -5.41
C ALA A 172 -35.84 17.92 -5.44
N ASP A 173 -35.14 19.06 -5.39
CA ASP A 173 -35.76 20.40 -5.41
C ASP A 173 -36.45 20.75 -6.75
N ILE A 174 -36.15 20.02 -7.83
CA ILE A 174 -36.72 20.27 -9.17
C ILE A 174 -38.02 19.45 -9.40
N ALA A 175 -38.28 18.44 -8.57
CA ALA A 175 -39.41 17.53 -8.75
C ALA A 175 -40.71 18.01 -8.06
N ASP A 176 -40.64 18.92 -7.09
CA ASP A 176 -41.78 19.37 -6.28
C ASP A 176 -42.49 20.64 -6.81
N THR A 177 -42.22 21.04 -8.06
CA THR A 177 -42.84 22.22 -8.70
C THR A 177 -43.76 21.89 -9.87
N LYS A 178 -44.36 20.70 -9.92
CA LYS A 178 -45.37 20.34 -10.93
C LYS A 178 -46.67 19.85 -10.33
#